data_AF-A0A087HB84-F1
#
_entry.id   AF-A0A087HB84-F1
#
_cell.length_a   1.000
_cell.length_b   1.000
_cell.length_c   1.000
_cell.angle_alpha   90.00
_cell.angle_beta   90.00
_cell.angle_gamma   90.00
#
_symmetry.space_group_name_H-M   'P 1'
#
loop_
_entity.id
_entity.type
_entity.pdbx_description
1 polymer ?
#
loop_
_entity_poly.entity_id
_entity_poly.type
_entity_poly.pdbx_seq_one_letter_code
_entity_poly.pdbx_strand_id
1 'polypeptide(L)' 'MGTSTHSGHYVAHIQKEGRWVIFNDSTYRKKVVGLSSMTAKKYFFQRIDG' A
#
# COMPACT_ATOMS: atom_id res chain seq x y z
N MET A 1 1.77 -11.40 1.81
CA MET A 1 2.65 -11.42 0.64
C MET A 1 3.45 -12.72 0.69
N GLY A 2 3.34 -13.56 -0.34
CA GLY A 2 3.93 -14.91 -0.33
C GLY A 2 5.45 -14.91 -0.52
N THR A 3 6.10 -16.01 -0.14
CA THR A 3 7.56 -16.25 -0.24
C THR A 3 8.01 -16.73 -1.62
N SER A 4 7.09 -16.97 -2.56
CA SER A 4 7.40 -17.43 -3.92
C SER A 4 7.75 -16.25 -4.84
N THR A 5 8.86 -16.38 -5.59
CA THR A 5 9.24 -15.42 -6.64
C THR A 5 8.31 -15.51 -7.86
N HIS A 6 7.68 -16.68 -8.07
CA HIS A 6 6.84 -16.97 -9.24
C HIS A 6 5.36 -16.67 -9.00
N SER A 7 4.94 -16.49 -7.75
CA SER A 7 3.56 -16.17 -7.41
C SER A 7 3.47 -15.31 -6.16
N GLY A 8 2.73 -14.21 -6.25
CA GLY A 8 2.51 -13.31 -5.13
C GLY A 8 1.35 -12.35 -5.43
N HIS A 9 0.64 -11.95 -4.38
CA HIS A 9 -0.45 -11.02 -4.47
C HIS A 9 0.02 -9.59 -4.22
N TYR A 10 -0.33 -8.66 -5.12
CA TYR A 10 0.02 -7.25 -4.99
C TYR A 10 -1.18 -6.44 -4.53
N VAL A 11 -0.92 -5.52 -3.61
CA VAL A 11 -1.89 -4.50 -3.18
C VAL A 11 -1.20 -3.16 -3.17
N ALA A 12 -1.94 -2.09 -3.43
CA ALA A 12 -1.42 -0.73 -3.32
C ALA A 12 -1.98 -0.07 -2.07
N HIS A 13 -1.12 0.59 -1.31
CA HIS A 13 -1.54 1.45 -0.21
C HIS A 13 -1.26 2.88 -0.62
N ILE A 14 -2.29 3.73 -0.58
CA ILE A 14 -2.20 5.12 -1.00
C ILE A 14 -2.71 6.01 0.12
N GLN A 15 -1.97 7.06 0.44
CA GLN A 15 -2.43 8.10 1.35
C GLN A 15 -3.28 9.09 0.55
N LYS A 16 -4.55 9.25 0.95
CA LYS A 16 -5.47 10.23 0.37
C LYS A 16 -6.17 10.96 1.50
N GLU A 17 -6.18 12.30 1.45
CA GLU A 17 -6.86 13.15 2.45
C GLU A 17 -6.41 12.81 3.91
N GLY A 18 -5.11 12.57 4.10
CA GLY A 18 -4.53 12.22 5.39
C GLY A 18 -4.85 10.80 5.88
N ARG A 19 -5.56 9.98 5.09
CA ARG A 19 -5.94 8.60 5.44
C ARG A 19 -5.30 7.59 4.51
N TRP A 20 -4.83 6.48 5.07
CA TRP A 20 -4.33 5.35 4.29
C TRP A 20 -5.47 4.48 3.77
N VAL A 21 -5.35 4.10 2.51
CA VAL A 21 -6.35 3.32 1.78
C VAL A 21 -5.67 2.16 1.08
N ILE A 22 -6.28 0.97 1.11
CA ILE A 22 -5.77 -0.22 0.44
C ILE A 22 -6.61 -0.52 -0.81
N PHE A 23 -5.94 -0.63 -1.94
CA PHE A 23 -6.48 -1.09 -3.20
C PHE A 23 -6.08 -2.55 -3.41
N ASN A 24 -7.08 -3.41 -3.53
CA ASN A 24 -6.91 -4.84 -3.72
C ASN A 24 -7.76 -5.28 -4.92
N ASP A 25 -7.11 -5.39 -6.09
CA ASP A 25 -7.78 -5.64 -7.37
C ASP A 25 -8.94 -4.67 -7.62
N SER A 26 -10.11 -5.17 -8.01
CA SER A 26 -11.33 -4.39 -8.22
C SER A 26 -12.01 -3.97 -6.91
N THR A 27 -11.53 -4.43 -5.76
CA THR A 27 -12.14 -4.12 -4.46
C THR A 27 -11.41 -2.97 -3.76
N TYR A 28 -12.21 -1.97 -3.38
CA TYR A 28 -11.78 -0.87 -2.54
C TYR A 28 -12.14 -1.18 -1.07
N ARG A 29 -11.14 -1.34 -0.20
CA ARG A 29 -11.37 -1.44 1.25
C ARG A 29 -10.67 -0.30 1.97
N LYS A 30 -11.46 0.55 2.63
CA LYS A 30 -10.94 1.52 3.61
C LYS A 30 -10.47 0.73 4.83
N LYS A 31 -9.17 0.51 4.94
CA LYS A 31 -8.56 -0.05 6.16
C LYS A 31 -7.52 0.93 6.66
N VAL A 32 -7.69 1.41 7.88
CA VAL A 32 -6.64 2.14 8.59
C VAL A 32 -5.58 1.11 8.98
N VAL A 33 -4.49 1.07 8.24
CA VAL A 33 -3.32 0.25 8.54
C VAL A 33 -2.18 1.19 8.83
N GLY A 34 -1.54 1.02 9.99
CA GLY A 34 -0.33 1.75 10.34
C GLY A 34 0.82 1.37 9.41
N LEU A 35 1.61 2.35 9.01
CA LEU A 35 2.76 2.19 8.10
C LEU A 35 3.74 1.08 8.53
N SER A 36 3.83 0.77 9.84
CA SER A 36 4.82 -0.18 10.37
C SER A 36 4.56 -1.65 10.02
N SER A 37 3.38 -2.02 9.50
CA SER A 37 3.06 -3.42 9.17
C SER A 37 3.22 -3.76 7.68
N MET A 38 3.80 -2.85 6.87
CA MET A 38 3.84 -3.00 5.42
C MET A 38 5.25 -3.30 4.90
N THR A 39 5.52 -4.53 4.52
CA THR A 39 6.70 -4.90 3.73
C THR A 39 6.46 -4.58 2.25
N ALA A 40 6.77 -3.35 1.82
CA ALA A 40 6.54 -2.96 0.43
C ALA A 40 7.66 -3.44 -0.51
N LYS A 41 7.28 -3.86 -1.71
CA LYS A 41 8.24 -4.11 -2.81
C LYS A 41 8.70 -2.83 -3.51
N LYS A 42 7.87 -1.77 -3.51
CA LYS A 42 8.17 -0.45 -4.07
C LYS A 42 7.55 0.64 -3.20
N TYR A 43 8.27 1.75 -3.02
CA TYR A 43 7.79 2.93 -2.31
C TYR A 43 7.71 4.12 -3.28
N PHE A 44 6.71 4.98 -3.07
CA PHE A 44 6.56 6.26 -3.75
C PHE A 44 6.49 7.34 -2.68
N PHE A 45 7.28 8.40 -2.83
CA PHE A 45 7.33 9.52 -1.90
C PHE A 45 6.87 10.78 -2.61
N GLN A 46 5.99 11.54 -1.95
CA GLN A 46 5.64 12.88 -2.40
C GLN A 46 6.67 13.87 -1.82
N ARG A 47 7.23 14.71 -2.69
CA ARG A 47 8.05 15.84 -2.26
C ARG A 47 7.21 16.81 -1.45
N ILE A 48 7.72 17.23 -0.30
CA ILE A 48 7.16 18.34 0.46
C ILE A 48 7.87 19.59 -0.04
N ASP A 49 7.13 20.47 -0.72
CA ASP A 49 7.64 21.80 -1.04
C ASP A 49 7.53 22.64 0.23
N GLY A 50 8.66 23.21 0.65
CA GLY A 50 8.77 24.11 1.80
C GLY A 50 8.38 25.53 1.47
#